data_AF-A0A9D6WIS0-F1
#
_entry.id   AF-A0A9D6WIS0-F1
#
_cell.length_a   1.000
_cell.length_b   1.000
_cell.length_c   1.000
_cell.angle_alpha   90.00
_cell.angle_beta   90.00
_cell.angle_gamma   90.00
#
_symmetry.space_group_name_H-M   'P 1'
#
loop_
_entity.id
_entity.type
_entity.pdbx_description
1 polymer ?
#
loop_
_entity_poly.entity_id
_entity_poly.type
_entity_poly.pdbx_seq_one_letter_code
_entity_poly.pdbx_strand_id
1 'polypeptide(L)'
;MTSYLSNYVLLRASGADSAITSFVAQHLNGPCLSFESLRPTPAGLAADFPSDVEDAFDALYGDWTKVAGRHRFIEPARDLGRPFPLRSREDAIACHEALEPYGPEALARARVRHANIATHGAGDVATWCSRNWHADTDADRTVAAIAMDGLAVSFVLGSALSEKLVRLYSADYPELELDVRSALAIGKRAKLLRFGRGKKLAAKPPEAEGDVAREMFAFRRRHACAWLAQWIPAKLVARTIALDDRGDCFLQGTDVSVDFALSRMRAGTTPAGLQRQFPEITDAHAELLTAVAAATAVSARILGTGDLGKL
;
A
#
# COMPACT_ATOMS: atom_id res chain seq x y z
N MET A 1 -6.07 -11.91 13.13
CA MET A 1 -5.67 -10.56 12.69
C MET A 1 -4.25 -10.31 13.14
N THR A 2 -3.27 -10.50 12.24
CA THR A 2 -1.93 -9.98 12.45
C THR A 2 -2.06 -8.46 12.54
N SER A 3 -1.83 -7.90 13.72
CA SER A 3 -1.70 -6.46 13.91
C SER A 3 -0.50 -6.02 13.07
N TYR A 4 -0.73 -5.61 11.82
CA TYR A 4 0.29 -4.91 11.05
C TYR A 4 0.76 -3.74 11.90
N LEU A 5 2.08 -3.64 12.11
CA LEU A 5 2.69 -2.49 12.76
C LEU A 5 2.53 -1.30 11.82
N SER A 6 1.33 -0.70 11.79
CA SER A 6 1.05 0.48 10.99
C SER A 6 1.98 1.59 11.43
N ASN A 7 2.76 2.10 10.49
CA ASN A 7 3.66 3.21 10.74
C ASN A 7 3.01 4.46 10.17
N TYR A 8 2.56 5.34 11.06
CA TYR A 8 2.04 6.63 10.62
C TYR A 8 3.22 7.49 10.22
N VAL A 9 3.07 8.25 9.14
CA VAL A 9 4.05 9.19 8.61
C VAL A 9 3.40 10.56 8.48
N LEU A 10 4.16 11.62 8.78
CA LEU A 10 3.85 13.01 8.47
C LEU A 10 5.03 13.59 7.70
N LEU A 11 4.80 13.90 6.44
CA LEU A 11 5.70 14.60 5.56
C LEU A 11 5.30 16.08 5.53
N ARG A 12 6.26 16.96 5.80
CA ARG A 12 6.16 18.39 5.55
C ARG A 12 7.13 18.78 4.46
N ALA A 13 6.62 19.42 3.42
CA ALA A 13 7.41 19.98 2.34
C ALA A 13 7.32 21.50 2.39
N SER A 14 8.49 22.17 2.40
CA SER A 14 8.63 23.62 2.32
C SER A 14 9.61 23.98 1.22
N GLY A 15 9.36 25.07 0.50
CA GLY A 15 10.21 25.48 -0.62
C GLY A 15 9.48 26.46 -1.52
N ALA A 16 9.88 26.53 -2.79
CA ALA A 16 9.22 27.38 -3.77
C ALA A 16 7.77 26.91 -4.04
N ASP A 17 6.82 27.85 -4.12
CA ASP A 17 5.39 27.56 -4.36
C ASP A 17 5.15 26.75 -5.64
N SER A 18 5.94 27.00 -6.68
CA SER A 18 5.89 26.25 -7.94
C SER A 18 6.27 24.78 -7.76
N ALA A 19 7.27 24.50 -6.92
CA ALA A 19 7.68 23.13 -6.61
C ALA A 19 6.64 22.41 -5.76
N ILE A 20 6.00 23.10 -4.81
CA ILE A 20 4.89 22.54 -4.03
C ILE A 20 3.70 22.23 -4.94
N THR A 21 3.34 23.15 -5.82
CA THR A 21 2.22 22.97 -6.75
C THR A 21 2.50 21.80 -7.71
N SER A 22 3.72 21.69 -8.21
CA SER A 22 4.14 20.55 -9.04
C SER A 22 4.09 19.23 -8.27
N PHE A 23 4.58 19.20 -7.02
CA PHE A 23 4.50 18.01 -6.17
C PHE A 23 3.05 17.57 -5.96
N VAL A 24 2.16 18.51 -5.62
CA VAL A 24 0.73 18.24 -5.43
C VAL A 24 0.11 17.67 -6.70
N ALA A 25 0.34 18.34 -7.84
CA ALA A 25 -0.24 17.92 -9.12
C ALA A 25 0.23 16.53 -9.57
N GLN A 26 1.48 16.16 -9.26
CA GLN A 26 2.04 14.88 -9.67
C GLN A 26 1.73 13.75 -8.68
N HIS A 27 1.86 14.00 -7.38
CA HIS A 27 1.86 12.94 -6.37
C HIS A 27 0.55 12.81 -5.60
N LEU A 28 -0.29 13.84 -5.60
CA LEU A 28 -1.58 13.81 -4.92
C LEU A 28 -2.71 13.67 -5.95
N ASN A 29 -3.33 12.49 -5.99
CA ASN A 29 -4.59 12.29 -6.70
C ASN A 29 -5.73 12.70 -5.76
N GLY A 30 -6.11 13.97 -5.82
CA GLY A 30 -6.93 14.60 -4.79
C GLY A 30 -6.15 14.68 -3.47
N PRO A 31 -6.57 14.01 -2.38
CA PRO A 31 -5.84 13.96 -1.12
C PRO A 31 -4.95 12.73 -0.99
N CYS A 32 -4.96 11.82 -1.96
CA CYS A 32 -4.28 10.54 -1.88
C CYS A 32 -2.86 10.64 -2.43
N LEU A 33 -1.86 10.44 -1.57
CA LEU A 33 -0.48 10.24 -1.98
C LEU A 33 -0.35 8.84 -2.56
N SER A 34 0.39 8.71 -3.66
CA SER A 34 0.72 7.40 -4.24
C SER A 34 2.15 7.38 -4.74
N PHE A 35 2.90 6.33 -4.42
CA PHE A 35 4.25 6.08 -4.90
C PHE A 35 4.29 5.65 -6.37
N GLU A 36 3.15 5.23 -6.94
CA GLU A 36 2.99 4.97 -8.37
C GLU A 36 3.36 6.20 -9.21
N SER A 37 3.05 7.39 -8.72
CA SER A 37 3.39 8.66 -9.38
C SER A 37 4.89 9.01 -9.36
N LEU A 38 5.68 8.36 -8.49
CA LEU A 38 7.13 8.51 -8.40
C LEU A 38 7.82 7.50 -9.34
N ARG A 39 7.42 6.24 -9.23
CA ARG A 39 7.94 5.12 -10.05
C ARG A 39 6.79 4.14 -10.31
N PRO A 40 6.10 4.23 -11.45
CA PRO A 40 4.96 3.37 -11.74
C PRO A 40 5.33 1.89 -11.75
N THR A 41 4.48 1.05 -11.19
CA THR A 41 4.55 -0.41 -11.30
C THR A 41 4.28 -0.81 -12.74
N PRO A 42 5.18 -1.58 -13.37
CA PRO A 42 4.96 -2.08 -14.72
C PRO A 42 3.65 -2.89 -14.83
N ALA A 43 2.91 -2.64 -15.90
CA ALA A 43 1.72 -3.43 -16.21
C ALA A 43 2.08 -4.92 -16.40
N GLY A 44 1.25 -5.81 -15.87
CA GLY A 44 1.45 -7.27 -15.99
C GLY A 44 2.30 -7.90 -14.87
N LEU A 45 2.85 -7.12 -13.93
CA LEU A 45 3.38 -7.70 -12.70
C LEU A 45 2.24 -8.31 -11.88
N ALA A 46 2.41 -9.58 -11.49
CA ALA A 46 1.48 -10.24 -10.60
C ALA A 46 1.55 -9.62 -9.20
N ALA A 47 0.40 -9.47 -8.53
CA ALA A 47 0.33 -8.88 -7.20
C ALA A 47 1.18 -9.65 -6.17
N ASP A 48 1.13 -10.99 -6.23
CA ASP A 48 1.95 -11.88 -5.41
C ASP A 48 2.05 -13.27 -6.05
N PHE A 49 3.08 -14.03 -5.71
CA PHE A 49 3.25 -15.43 -6.08
C PHE A 49 3.16 -16.33 -4.85
N PRO A 50 2.21 -17.29 -4.83
CA PRO A 50 2.12 -18.24 -3.75
C PRO A 50 3.34 -19.18 -3.72
N SER A 51 3.56 -19.82 -2.57
CA SER A 51 4.76 -20.63 -2.29
C SER A 51 5.02 -21.75 -3.29
N ASP A 52 3.97 -22.27 -3.94
CA ASP A 52 4.06 -23.27 -5.00
C ASP A 52 4.67 -22.71 -6.29
N VAL A 53 4.39 -21.46 -6.64
CA VAL A 53 5.04 -20.75 -7.74
C VAL A 53 6.48 -20.43 -7.41
N GLU A 54 6.80 -20.12 -6.15
CA GLU A 54 8.19 -19.93 -5.71
C GLU A 54 9.00 -21.22 -5.83
N ASP A 55 8.46 -22.32 -5.33
CA ASP A 55 9.08 -23.64 -5.48
C ASP A 55 9.23 -24.02 -6.97
N ALA A 56 8.21 -23.72 -7.80
CA ALA A 56 8.26 -23.96 -9.25
C ALA A 56 9.34 -23.09 -9.93
N PHE A 57 9.52 -21.86 -9.48
CA PHE A 57 10.58 -20.98 -9.93
C PHE A 57 11.97 -21.51 -9.56
N ASP A 58 12.15 -22.00 -8.33
CA ASP A 58 13.39 -22.64 -7.91
C ASP A 58 13.68 -23.92 -8.72
N ALA A 59 12.64 -24.71 -9.00
CA ALA A 59 12.73 -25.89 -9.86
C ALA A 59 13.10 -25.55 -11.32
N LEU A 60 12.63 -24.43 -11.89
CA LEU A 60 12.94 -24.05 -13.29
C LEU A 60 14.23 -23.24 -13.44
N TYR A 61 14.42 -22.21 -12.61
CA TYR A 61 15.43 -21.16 -12.81
C TYR A 61 16.30 -20.89 -11.57
N GLY A 62 15.80 -21.17 -10.37
CA GLY A 62 16.49 -20.92 -9.10
C GLY A 62 17.27 -22.12 -8.58
N ASP A 63 17.31 -22.30 -7.26
CA ASP A 63 18.04 -23.41 -6.63
C ASP A 63 17.11 -24.60 -6.38
N TRP A 64 17.10 -25.54 -7.32
CA TRP A 64 16.22 -26.71 -7.26
C TRP A 64 16.47 -27.60 -6.02
N THR A 65 17.66 -27.51 -5.41
CA THR A 65 17.98 -28.33 -4.23
C THR A 65 17.15 -27.92 -3.01
N LYS A 66 16.67 -26.66 -2.95
CA LYS A 66 15.75 -26.18 -1.90
C LYS A 66 14.40 -26.89 -1.94
N VAL A 67 13.97 -27.31 -3.12
CA VAL A 67 12.67 -27.95 -3.31
C VAL A 67 12.75 -29.48 -3.37
N ALA A 68 13.95 -30.04 -3.56
CA ALA A 68 14.19 -31.47 -3.71
C ALA A 68 13.68 -32.33 -2.53
N GLY A 69 13.58 -31.77 -1.33
CA GLY A 69 13.09 -32.44 -0.13
C GLY A 69 11.66 -32.09 0.29
N ARG A 70 10.90 -31.32 -0.51
CA ARG A 70 9.53 -30.93 -0.15
C ARG A 70 8.63 -32.17 -0.10
N HIS A 71 7.96 -32.36 1.04
CA HIS A 71 7.10 -33.52 1.30
C HIS A 71 6.05 -33.77 0.20
N ARG A 72 5.54 -32.71 -0.43
CA ARG A 72 4.57 -32.80 -1.52
C ARG A 72 5.07 -33.58 -2.75
N PHE A 73 6.38 -33.78 -2.90
CA PHE A 73 6.94 -34.53 -4.02
C PHE A 73 7.14 -36.02 -3.73
N ILE A 74 6.86 -36.51 -2.51
CA ILE A 74 7.03 -37.94 -2.18
C ILE A 74 6.15 -38.82 -3.09
N GLU A 75 4.85 -38.50 -3.19
CA GLU A 75 3.90 -39.26 -4.00
C GLU A 75 4.20 -39.10 -5.50
N PRO A 76 4.37 -37.88 -6.06
CA PRO A 76 4.80 -37.71 -7.44
C PRO A 76 6.11 -38.43 -7.79
N ALA A 77 7.11 -38.40 -6.90
CA ALA A 77 8.38 -39.09 -7.15
C ALA A 77 8.18 -40.60 -7.22
N ARG A 78 7.43 -41.18 -6.28
CA ARG A 78 7.10 -42.60 -6.29
C ARG A 78 6.35 -42.99 -7.57
N ASP A 79 5.32 -42.23 -7.93
CA ASP A 79 4.44 -42.56 -9.05
C ASP A 79 5.17 -42.41 -10.41
N LEU A 80 6.16 -41.51 -10.48
CA LEU A 80 7.06 -41.35 -11.63
C LEU A 80 8.30 -42.26 -11.61
N GLY A 81 8.49 -43.09 -10.58
CA GLY A 81 9.67 -43.94 -10.43
C GLY A 81 10.99 -43.16 -10.19
N ARG A 82 10.91 -41.97 -9.61
CA ARG A 82 12.03 -41.06 -9.33
C ARG A 82 12.51 -41.19 -7.88
N PRO A 83 13.80 -40.91 -7.60
CA PRO A 83 14.32 -40.95 -6.24
C PRO A 83 13.70 -39.84 -5.38
N PHE A 84 13.48 -40.11 -4.09
CA PHE A 84 13.17 -39.09 -3.08
C PHE A 84 14.19 -39.15 -1.93
N PRO A 85 14.81 -38.03 -1.51
CA PRO A 85 14.72 -36.69 -2.11
C PRO A 85 15.15 -36.66 -3.58
N LEU A 86 14.62 -35.70 -4.32
CA LEU A 86 14.87 -35.56 -5.76
C LEU A 86 16.36 -35.33 -6.01
N ARG A 87 16.92 -35.93 -7.08
CA ARG A 87 18.38 -35.92 -7.32
C ARG A 87 18.81 -35.05 -8.48
N SER A 88 17.87 -34.50 -9.23
CA SER A 88 18.12 -33.61 -10.35
C SER A 88 17.05 -32.53 -10.47
N ARG A 89 17.36 -31.49 -11.26
CA ARG A 89 16.38 -30.46 -11.62
C ARG A 89 15.24 -31.07 -12.43
N GLU A 90 15.56 -32.00 -13.33
CA GLU A 90 14.60 -32.70 -14.18
C GLU A 90 13.60 -33.50 -13.33
N ASP A 91 14.04 -34.10 -12.23
CA ASP A 91 13.16 -34.76 -11.26
C ASP A 91 12.22 -33.75 -10.59
N ALA A 92 12.73 -32.58 -10.18
CA ALA A 92 11.94 -31.52 -9.57
C ALA A 92 10.85 -30.97 -10.51
N ILE A 93 11.19 -30.74 -11.78
CA ILE A 93 10.23 -30.25 -12.78
C ILE A 93 9.15 -31.31 -13.03
N ALA A 94 9.53 -32.57 -13.25
CA ALA A 94 8.56 -33.63 -13.51
C ALA A 94 7.63 -33.90 -12.31
N CYS A 95 8.16 -33.89 -11.09
CA CYS A 95 7.33 -34.00 -9.89
C CYS A 95 6.39 -32.80 -9.70
N HIS A 96 6.77 -31.61 -10.16
CA HIS A 96 5.89 -30.46 -10.23
C HIS A 96 4.76 -30.65 -11.25
N GLU A 97 5.07 -31.12 -12.46
CA GLU A 97 4.08 -31.37 -13.51
C GLU A 97 3.01 -32.38 -13.06
N ALA A 98 3.40 -33.38 -12.26
CA ALA A 98 2.50 -34.41 -11.73
C ALA A 98 1.62 -33.94 -10.55
N LEU A 99 1.81 -32.73 -9.99
CA LEU A 99 0.96 -32.18 -8.93
C LEU A 99 -0.35 -31.58 -9.48
N GLU A 100 -1.23 -32.41 -10.04
CA GLU A 100 -2.50 -31.92 -10.58
C GLU A 100 -3.48 -31.45 -9.49
N PRO A 101 -4.28 -30.40 -9.74
CA PRO A 101 -4.33 -29.60 -10.98
C PRO A 101 -3.33 -28.42 -11.01
N TYR A 102 -2.68 -28.10 -9.89
CA TYR A 102 -2.01 -26.79 -9.70
C TYR A 102 -0.55 -26.74 -10.19
N GLY A 103 0.10 -27.89 -10.35
CA GLY A 103 1.51 -28.02 -10.72
C GLY A 103 1.87 -27.37 -12.06
N PRO A 104 1.16 -27.70 -13.17
CA PRO A 104 1.37 -27.05 -14.46
C PRO A 104 1.12 -25.54 -14.42
N GLU A 105 0.10 -25.08 -13.68
CA GLU A 105 -0.19 -23.66 -13.49
C GLU A 105 0.96 -22.96 -12.76
N ALA A 106 1.47 -23.55 -11.68
CA ALA A 106 2.59 -23.01 -10.91
C ALA A 106 3.85 -22.87 -11.77
N LEU A 107 4.16 -23.87 -12.60
CA LEU A 107 5.26 -23.80 -13.58
C LEU A 107 5.04 -22.69 -14.61
N ALA A 108 3.83 -22.55 -15.16
CA ALA A 108 3.52 -21.46 -16.09
C ALA A 108 3.72 -20.07 -15.45
N ARG A 109 3.22 -19.88 -14.22
CA ARG A 109 3.39 -18.64 -13.46
C ARG A 109 4.85 -18.37 -13.10
N ALA A 110 5.65 -19.40 -12.82
CA ALA A 110 7.09 -19.26 -12.60
C ALA A 110 7.84 -18.77 -13.85
N ARG A 111 7.44 -19.19 -15.05
CA ARG A 111 7.98 -18.67 -16.33
C ARG A 111 7.65 -17.19 -16.50
N VAL A 112 6.42 -16.79 -16.19
CA VAL A 112 6.01 -15.37 -16.18
C VAL A 112 6.85 -14.57 -15.18
N ARG A 113 7.04 -15.08 -13.95
CA ARG A 113 7.90 -14.45 -12.95
C ARG A 113 9.33 -14.26 -13.46
N HIS A 114 9.91 -15.26 -14.12
CA HIS A 114 11.25 -15.16 -14.72
C HIS A 114 11.32 -14.09 -15.81
N ALA A 115 10.34 -14.04 -16.71
CA ALA A 115 10.26 -13.01 -17.74
C ALA A 115 10.14 -11.60 -17.14
N ASN A 116 9.36 -11.45 -16.07
CA ASN A 116 9.21 -10.18 -15.35
C ASN A 116 10.53 -9.75 -14.69
N ILE A 117 11.27 -10.67 -14.05
CA ILE A 117 12.59 -10.36 -13.47
C ILE A 117 13.56 -9.90 -14.56
N ALA A 118 13.60 -10.60 -15.70
CA ALA A 118 14.49 -10.24 -16.80
C ALA A 118 14.15 -8.87 -17.41
N THR A 119 12.86 -8.53 -17.51
CA THR A 119 12.37 -7.31 -18.17
C THR A 119 12.39 -6.09 -17.24
N HIS A 120 11.97 -6.27 -15.98
CA HIS A 120 11.71 -5.18 -15.04
C HIS A 120 12.63 -5.21 -13.82
N GLY A 121 13.43 -6.26 -13.65
CA GLY A 121 14.22 -6.45 -12.42
C GLY A 121 13.37 -6.85 -11.21
N ALA A 122 12.09 -7.15 -11.36
CA ALA A 122 11.21 -7.61 -10.29
C ALA A 122 10.27 -8.70 -10.81
N GLY A 123 10.03 -9.74 -10.02
CA GLY A 123 9.12 -10.82 -10.41
C GLY A 123 7.65 -10.45 -10.24
N ASP A 124 7.36 -9.74 -9.17
CA ASP A 124 6.03 -9.40 -8.67
C ASP A 124 6.00 -7.95 -8.16
N VAL A 125 4.79 -7.47 -7.88
CA VAL A 125 4.54 -6.11 -7.38
C VAL A 125 5.26 -5.86 -6.05
N ALA A 126 5.19 -6.80 -5.10
CA ALA A 126 5.84 -6.64 -3.80
C ALA A 126 7.37 -6.42 -3.93
N THR A 127 8.03 -7.20 -4.78
CA THR A 127 9.45 -7.04 -5.09
C THR A 127 9.72 -5.69 -5.78
N TRP A 128 8.84 -5.26 -6.69
CA TRP A 128 8.96 -3.95 -7.34
C TRP A 128 8.89 -2.81 -6.33
N CYS A 129 7.88 -2.81 -5.46
CA CYS A 129 7.67 -1.80 -4.42
C CYS A 129 8.88 -1.72 -3.47
N SER A 130 9.34 -2.88 -2.97
CA SER A 130 10.49 -2.93 -2.05
C SER A 130 11.78 -2.37 -2.69
N ARG A 131 12.01 -2.65 -3.98
CA ARG A 131 13.20 -2.20 -4.70
C ARG A 131 13.13 -0.72 -5.11
N ASN A 132 11.98 -0.25 -5.58
CA ASN A 132 11.85 1.06 -6.22
C ASN A 132 11.24 2.13 -5.32
N TRP A 133 10.34 1.77 -4.41
CA TRP A 133 9.74 2.70 -3.44
C TRP A 133 10.41 2.56 -2.07
N HIS A 134 11.04 1.42 -1.80
CA HIS A 134 11.55 1.09 -0.47
C HIS A 134 10.46 1.06 0.60
N ALA A 135 9.29 0.60 0.19
CA ALA A 135 8.12 0.31 1.01
C ALA A 135 7.45 -0.97 0.48
N ASP A 136 6.81 -1.71 1.37
CA ASP A 136 6.15 -2.97 1.00
C ASP A 136 4.79 -2.76 0.31
N THR A 137 4.19 -1.59 0.51
CA THR A 137 2.90 -1.17 -0.06
C THR A 137 2.94 0.30 -0.42
N ASP A 138 1.96 0.74 -1.21
CA ASP A 138 1.71 2.16 -1.42
C ASP A 138 1.27 2.86 -0.10
N ALA A 139 1.22 4.19 -0.12
CA ALA A 139 0.74 5.01 0.98
C ALA A 139 -0.77 4.82 1.20
N ASP A 140 -1.15 4.52 2.44
CA ASP A 140 -2.54 4.30 2.83
C ASP A 140 -3.06 5.44 3.73
N ARG A 141 -4.38 5.60 3.80
CA ARG A 141 -5.09 6.57 4.67
C ARG A 141 -4.50 7.97 4.63
N THR A 142 -4.21 8.46 3.42
CA THR A 142 -3.57 9.76 3.24
C THR A 142 -4.52 10.91 3.60
N VAL A 143 -3.99 11.90 4.32
CA VAL A 143 -4.60 13.19 4.62
C VAL A 143 -3.61 14.27 4.24
N ALA A 144 -3.95 15.13 3.27
CA ALA A 144 -3.10 16.24 2.84
C ALA A 144 -3.74 17.59 3.20
N ALA A 145 -2.90 18.56 3.56
CA ALA A 145 -3.28 19.93 3.79
C ALA A 145 -2.21 20.86 3.18
N ILE A 146 -2.68 21.82 2.38
CA ILE A 146 -1.84 22.89 1.81
C ILE A 146 -2.10 24.14 2.63
N ALA A 147 -1.03 24.75 3.15
CA ALA A 147 -1.07 25.99 3.90
C ALA A 147 -0.09 27.00 3.29
N MET A 148 -0.13 28.25 3.75
CA MET A 148 0.74 29.32 3.24
C MET A 148 2.23 29.03 3.43
N ASP A 149 2.59 28.22 4.43
CA ASP A 149 3.96 27.89 4.80
C ASP A 149 4.45 26.56 4.19
N GLY A 150 3.59 25.83 3.46
CA GLY A 150 3.98 24.65 2.72
C GLY A 150 2.89 23.59 2.56
N LEU A 151 3.34 22.37 2.28
CA LEU A 151 2.49 21.18 2.18
C LEU A 151 2.73 20.27 3.38
N ALA A 152 1.66 19.77 3.98
CA ALA A 152 1.69 18.72 4.98
C ALA A 152 0.86 17.52 4.51
N VAL A 153 1.46 16.32 4.52
CA VAL A 153 0.80 15.07 4.13
C VAL A 153 1.03 14.03 5.21
N SER A 154 -0.05 13.51 5.80
CA SER A 154 -0.02 12.36 6.69
C SER A 154 -0.52 11.12 5.99
N PHE A 155 0.17 9.99 6.15
CA PHE A 155 -0.20 8.71 5.56
C PHE A 155 0.26 7.54 6.44
N VAL A 156 -0.12 6.33 6.08
CA VAL A 156 0.23 5.09 6.78
C VAL A 156 1.04 4.19 5.86
N LEU A 157 2.08 3.57 6.41
CA LEU A 157 2.86 2.53 5.77
C LEU A 157 2.68 1.20 6.50
N GLY A 158 2.66 0.10 5.74
CA GLY A 158 2.75 -1.26 6.29
C GLY A 158 4.14 -1.63 6.84
N SER A 159 5.13 -0.75 6.66
CA SER A 159 6.54 -0.98 6.99
C SER A 159 7.20 0.24 7.66
N ALA A 160 8.40 0.05 8.19
CA ALA A 160 9.18 1.15 8.76
C ALA A 160 9.58 2.16 7.67
N LEU A 161 9.51 3.46 7.99
CA LEU A 161 9.84 4.53 7.04
C LEU A 161 11.29 4.40 6.56
N SER A 162 11.48 4.12 5.28
CA SER A 162 12.80 4.04 4.66
C SER A 162 13.38 5.43 4.42
N GLU A 163 14.67 5.59 4.76
CA GLU A 163 15.40 6.82 4.39
C GLU A 163 15.50 6.99 2.87
N LYS A 164 15.58 5.87 2.14
CA LYS A 164 15.71 5.89 0.68
C LYS A 164 14.44 6.43 0.02
N LEU A 165 13.26 6.13 0.55
CA LEU A 165 11.99 6.69 0.06
C LEU A 165 11.97 8.21 0.12
N VAL A 166 12.33 8.79 1.28
CA VAL A 166 12.39 10.25 1.45
C VAL A 166 13.47 10.88 0.56
N ARG A 167 14.59 10.17 0.38
CA ARG A 167 15.67 10.60 -0.50
C ARG A 167 15.23 10.67 -1.96
N LEU A 168 14.40 9.72 -2.44
CA LEU A 168 13.87 9.75 -3.80
C LEU A 168 13.05 11.01 -4.05
N TYR A 169 12.09 11.32 -3.18
CA TYR A 169 11.32 12.57 -3.28
C TYR A 169 12.22 13.81 -3.23
N SER A 170 13.22 13.85 -2.35
CA SER A 170 14.12 14.99 -2.25
C SER A 170 15.05 15.13 -3.46
N ALA A 171 15.32 14.06 -4.19
CA ALA A 171 16.10 14.10 -5.42
C ALA A 171 15.27 14.58 -6.60
N ASP A 172 14.00 14.17 -6.69
CA ASP A 172 13.08 14.59 -7.75
C ASP A 172 12.59 16.04 -7.56
N TYR A 173 12.57 16.53 -6.31
CA TYR A 173 12.22 17.92 -5.96
C TYR A 173 13.35 18.61 -5.17
N PRO A 174 14.46 18.99 -5.82
CA PRO A 174 15.61 19.58 -5.13
C PRO A 174 15.32 20.96 -4.52
N GLU A 175 14.27 21.65 -4.97
CA GLU A 175 13.80 22.93 -4.43
C GLU A 175 13.00 22.79 -3.13
N LEU A 176 12.60 21.56 -2.78
CA LEU A 176 11.87 21.26 -1.56
C LEU A 176 12.81 20.79 -0.45
N GLU A 177 12.58 21.32 0.75
CA GLU A 177 13.03 20.70 1.98
C GLU A 177 11.91 19.82 2.52
N LEU A 178 12.25 18.57 2.86
CA LEU A 178 11.33 17.57 3.39
C LEU A 178 11.67 17.30 4.86
N ASP A 179 10.74 17.57 5.77
CA ASP A 179 10.76 17.15 7.18
C ASP A 179 9.75 16.01 7.32
N VAL A 180 10.26 14.79 7.49
CA VAL A 180 9.46 13.57 7.54
C VAL A 180 9.58 12.92 8.90
N ARG A 181 8.43 12.74 9.55
CA ARG A 181 8.28 12.16 10.88
C ARG A 181 7.50 10.87 10.76
N SER A 182 7.90 9.83 11.47
CA SER A 182 7.11 8.61 11.54
C SER A 182 7.07 8.03 12.94
N ALA A 183 5.94 7.44 13.31
CA ALA A 183 5.75 6.73 14.56
C ALA A 183 4.91 5.47 14.34
N LEU A 184 5.27 4.38 15.03
CA LEU A 184 4.44 3.18 15.07
C LEU A 184 3.11 3.46 15.79
N ALA A 185 2.03 2.85 15.32
CA ALA A 185 0.73 2.86 15.98
C ALA A 185 0.80 2.34 17.43
N ILE A 186 1.68 1.36 17.65
CA ILE A 186 1.93 0.71 18.94
C ILE A 186 3.45 0.48 19.05
N GLY A 187 4.09 1.05 20.07
CA GLY A 187 5.51 0.80 20.39
C GLY A 187 6.40 2.04 20.41
N LYS A 188 7.70 1.81 20.62
CA LYS A 188 8.73 2.82 20.88
C LYS A 188 9.70 2.98 19.70
N ARG A 189 9.22 3.53 18.59
CA ARG A 189 10.06 3.90 17.44
C ARG A 189 9.49 5.14 16.76
N ALA A 190 10.06 6.30 17.07
CA ALA A 190 9.91 7.48 16.23
C ALA A 190 11.14 7.66 15.33
N LYS A 191 10.91 8.16 14.12
CA LYS A 191 11.98 8.52 13.18
C LYS A 191 11.73 9.93 12.67
N LEU A 192 12.77 10.76 12.75
CA LEU A 192 12.80 12.10 12.18
C LEU A 192 13.86 12.11 11.07
N LEU A 193 13.44 12.45 9.86
CA LEU A 193 14.29 12.59 8.70
C LEU A 193 14.12 13.99 8.12
N ARG A 194 15.23 14.66 7.84
CA ARG A 194 15.21 15.91 7.09
C ARG A 194 16.06 15.78 5.84
N PHE A 195 15.52 16.16 4.70
CA PHE A 195 16.16 16.06 3.41
C PHE A 195 16.02 17.35 2.61
N GLY A 196 17.02 17.64 1.80
CA GLY A 196 16.98 18.72 0.80
C GLY A 196 18.01 18.42 -0.29
N ARG A 197 17.66 18.67 -1.55
CA ARG A 197 18.53 18.41 -2.72
C ARG A 197 19.12 16.98 -2.74
N GLY A 198 18.29 15.98 -2.45
CA GLY A 198 18.67 14.57 -2.40
C GLY A 198 19.63 14.19 -1.26
N LYS A 199 19.93 15.10 -0.32
CA LYS A 199 20.86 14.88 0.79
C LYS A 199 20.15 14.97 2.13
N LYS A 200 20.61 14.12 3.06
CA LYS A 200 20.15 14.17 4.46
C LYS A 200 20.71 15.44 5.10
N LEU A 201 19.83 16.26 5.65
CA LEU A 201 20.17 17.46 6.41
C LEU A 201 20.39 17.09 7.89
N ALA A 202 21.03 17.98 8.64
CA ALA A 202 21.19 17.81 10.08
C ALA A 202 19.81 17.65 10.74
N ALA A 203 19.66 16.60 11.55
CA ALA A 203 18.43 16.39 12.30
C ALA A 203 18.27 17.51 13.34
N LYS A 204 17.04 17.97 13.55
CA LYS A 204 16.69 18.69 14.78
C LYS A 204 16.99 17.78 15.99
N PRO A 205 17.19 18.33 17.20
CA PRO A 205 17.31 17.52 18.40
C PRO A 205 16.16 16.51 18.47
N PRO A 206 16.41 15.29 18.97
CA PRO A 206 15.40 14.24 19.01
C PRO A 206 14.18 14.74 19.78
N GLU A 207 13.06 14.89 19.09
CA GLU A 207 11.76 15.13 19.70
C GLU A 207 11.33 13.86 20.46
N ALA A 208 10.62 14.01 21.57
CA ALA A 208 10.11 12.84 22.28
C ALA A 208 9.10 12.11 21.38
N GLU A 209 9.18 10.78 21.33
CA GLU A 209 8.35 9.98 20.41
C GLU A 209 6.85 10.23 20.58
N GLY A 210 6.41 10.44 21.84
CA GLY A 210 5.03 10.76 22.16
C GLY A 210 4.57 12.11 21.61
N ASP A 211 5.47 13.05 21.39
CA ASP A 211 5.14 14.35 20.78
C ASP A 211 4.98 14.21 19.26
N VAL A 212 5.82 13.38 18.62
CA VAL A 212 5.68 13.07 17.18
C VAL A 212 4.32 12.41 16.90
N ALA A 213 3.98 11.33 17.63
CA ALA A 213 2.69 10.65 17.45
C ALA A 213 1.51 11.61 17.75
N ARG A 214 1.59 12.39 18.82
CA ARG A 214 0.54 13.35 19.20
C ARG A 214 0.32 14.41 18.14
N GLU A 215 1.38 14.99 17.59
CA GLU A 215 1.30 15.98 16.51
C GLU A 215 0.64 15.38 15.27
N MET A 216 1.07 14.18 14.88
CA MET A 216 0.54 13.50 13.70
C MET A 216 -0.94 13.18 13.84
N PHE A 217 -1.37 12.63 14.97
CA PHE A 217 -2.78 12.36 15.23
C PHE A 217 -3.59 13.65 15.37
N ALA A 218 -3.03 14.71 15.94
CA ALA A 218 -3.69 16.01 15.97
C ALA A 218 -3.88 16.60 14.57
N PHE A 219 -2.87 16.47 13.69
CA PHE A 219 -2.97 16.85 12.30
C PHE A 219 -4.07 16.05 11.59
N ARG A 220 -4.04 14.71 11.69
CA ARG A 220 -5.08 13.85 11.10
C ARG A 220 -6.47 14.22 11.58
N ARG A 221 -6.70 14.36 12.89
CA ARG A 221 -8.00 14.78 13.43
C ARG A 221 -8.48 16.13 12.90
N ARG A 222 -7.57 17.10 12.76
CA ARG A 222 -7.89 18.44 12.25
C ARG A 222 -8.32 18.40 10.78
N HIS A 223 -7.75 17.50 9.98
CA HIS A 223 -7.88 17.53 8.53
C HIS A 223 -8.74 16.38 7.94
N ALA A 224 -8.98 15.29 8.68
CA ALA A 224 -9.77 14.14 8.21
C ALA A 224 -11.23 14.49 7.92
N CYS A 225 -11.88 15.26 8.80
CA CYS A 225 -13.24 15.74 8.56
C CYS A 225 -13.29 16.81 7.47
N ALA A 226 -12.25 17.63 7.33
CA ALA A 226 -12.16 18.61 6.26
C ALA A 226 -12.11 17.92 4.89
N TRP A 227 -11.43 16.78 4.79
CA TRP A 227 -11.46 15.93 3.59
C TRP A 227 -12.88 15.45 3.28
N LEU A 228 -13.57 14.83 4.23
CA LEU A 228 -14.95 14.34 4.00
C LEU A 228 -15.91 15.48 3.64
N ALA A 229 -15.74 16.65 4.25
CA ALA A 229 -16.57 17.83 4.01
C ALA A 229 -16.40 18.44 2.61
N GLN A 230 -15.33 18.12 1.86
CA GLN A 230 -15.19 18.52 0.45
C GLN A 230 -16.18 17.78 -0.45
N TRP A 231 -16.55 16.56 -0.07
CA TRP A 231 -17.34 15.66 -0.91
C TRP A 231 -18.78 15.51 -0.44
N ILE A 232 -19.04 15.87 0.81
CA ILE A 232 -20.28 15.57 1.50
C ILE A 232 -20.73 16.79 2.32
N PRO A 233 -22.05 17.06 2.43
CA PRO A 233 -22.55 18.07 3.34
C PRO A 233 -22.00 17.91 4.77
N ALA A 234 -21.44 18.99 5.32
CA ALA A 234 -20.83 18.98 6.66
C ALA A 234 -21.77 18.45 7.76
N LYS A 235 -23.07 18.70 7.64
CA LYS A 235 -24.10 18.16 8.55
C LYS A 235 -24.19 16.63 8.50
N LEU A 236 -23.97 16.01 7.34
CA LEU A 236 -23.94 14.56 7.21
C LEU A 236 -22.68 14.00 7.84
N VAL A 237 -21.50 14.57 7.55
CA VAL A 237 -20.23 14.19 8.19
C VAL A 237 -20.35 14.23 9.72
N ALA A 238 -20.82 15.34 10.28
CA ALA A 238 -20.90 15.54 11.73
C ALA A 238 -21.81 14.54 12.48
N ARG A 239 -22.82 13.96 11.81
CA ARG A 239 -23.76 13.00 12.44
C ARG A 239 -23.41 11.53 12.17
N THR A 240 -22.53 11.25 11.21
CA THR A 240 -22.21 9.89 10.76
C THR A 240 -20.75 9.49 10.96
N ILE A 241 -19.88 10.43 11.34
CA ILE A 241 -18.45 10.17 11.49
C ILE A 241 -17.99 10.41 12.93
N ALA A 242 -17.37 9.38 13.49
CA ALA A 242 -16.52 9.48 14.67
C ALA A 242 -15.04 9.49 14.24
N LEU A 243 -14.19 10.15 15.02
CA LEU A 243 -12.73 10.02 14.91
C LEU A 243 -12.21 9.29 16.13
N ASP A 244 -11.28 8.36 15.93
CA ASP A 244 -10.53 7.76 17.04
C ASP A 244 -9.41 8.70 17.55
N ASP A 245 -8.64 8.21 18.52
CA ASP A 245 -7.49 8.92 19.08
C ASP A 245 -6.36 9.15 18.06
N ARG A 246 -6.34 8.39 16.96
CA ARG A 246 -5.36 8.48 15.86
C ARG A 246 -5.83 9.35 14.70
N GLY A 247 -7.09 9.76 14.73
CA GLY A 247 -7.73 10.56 13.67
C GLY A 247 -8.16 9.73 12.45
N ASP A 248 -8.35 8.42 12.62
CA ASP A 248 -9.00 7.58 11.63
C ASP A 248 -10.53 7.72 11.74
N CYS A 249 -11.22 7.73 10.58
CA CYS A 249 -12.66 7.94 10.52
C CYS A 249 -13.43 6.63 10.65
N PHE A 250 -14.42 6.62 11.54
CA PHE A 250 -15.35 5.53 11.80
C PHE A 250 -16.79 5.97 11.57
N LEU A 251 -17.66 5.03 11.22
CA LEU A 251 -19.09 5.30 11.21
C LEU A 251 -19.57 5.44 12.66
N GLN A 252 -20.21 6.57 12.97
CA GLN A 252 -20.59 6.98 14.31
C GLN A 252 -21.40 5.89 15.02
N GLY A 253 -20.97 5.49 16.22
CA GLY A 253 -21.64 4.43 16.99
C GLY A 253 -21.33 3.00 16.52
N THR A 254 -20.32 2.82 15.66
CA THR A 254 -19.85 1.50 15.22
C THR A 254 -18.34 1.38 15.36
N ASP A 255 -17.81 0.17 15.21
CA ASP A 255 -16.37 -0.13 15.08
C ASP A 255 -15.92 -0.18 13.60
N VAL A 256 -16.82 0.14 12.66
CA VAL A 256 -16.57 0.07 11.23
C VAL A 256 -15.87 1.33 10.75
N SER A 257 -14.63 1.20 10.29
CA SER A 257 -13.92 2.33 9.69
C SER A 257 -14.52 2.69 8.33
N VAL A 258 -14.52 3.99 8.00
CA VAL A 258 -15.01 4.49 6.70
C VAL A 258 -14.20 3.89 5.56
N ASP A 259 -12.88 3.80 5.72
CA ASP A 259 -11.99 3.24 4.70
C ASP A 259 -12.28 1.75 4.43
N PHE A 260 -12.51 0.95 5.49
CA PHE A 260 -12.91 -0.45 5.34
C PHE A 260 -14.22 -0.56 4.55
N ALA A 261 -15.23 0.22 4.92
CA ALA A 261 -16.52 0.21 4.25
C ALA A 261 -16.39 0.58 2.76
N LEU A 262 -15.62 1.63 2.43
CA LEU A 262 -15.36 2.03 1.05
C LEU A 262 -14.57 0.99 0.26
N SER A 263 -13.58 0.34 0.89
CA SER A 263 -12.83 -0.77 0.29
C SER A 263 -13.74 -1.93 -0.09
N ARG A 264 -14.65 -2.33 0.81
CA ARG A 264 -15.66 -3.36 0.53
C ARG A 264 -16.61 -2.95 -0.58
N MET A 265 -16.99 -1.68 -0.66
CA MET A 265 -17.82 -1.15 -1.75
C MET A 265 -17.12 -1.18 -3.10
N ARG A 266 -15.83 -0.83 -3.15
CA ARG A 266 -15.00 -0.97 -4.36
C ARG A 266 -14.89 -2.42 -4.81
N ALA A 267 -14.87 -3.36 -3.87
CA ALA A 267 -14.93 -4.80 -4.15
C ALA A 267 -16.34 -5.30 -4.54
N GLY A 268 -17.33 -4.42 -4.72
CA GLY A 268 -18.68 -4.76 -5.18
C GLY A 268 -19.72 -4.96 -4.06
N THR A 269 -19.37 -4.75 -2.79
CA THR A 269 -20.34 -4.83 -1.69
C THR A 269 -21.27 -3.61 -1.74
N THR A 270 -22.59 -3.81 -1.77
CA THR A 270 -23.53 -2.69 -1.70
C THR A 270 -23.64 -2.15 -0.27
N PRO A 271 -24.09 -0.89 -0.05
CA PRO A 271 -24.40 -0.39 1.29
C PRO A 271 -25.35 -1.31 2.08
N ALA A 272 -26.41 -1.83 1.44
CA ALA A 272 -27.31 -2.81 2.05
C ALA A 272 -26.61 -4.14 2.38
N GLY A 273 -25.59 -4.53 1.60
CA GLY A 273 -24.71 -5.66 1.93
C GLY A 273 -23.89 -5.41 3.20
N LEU A 274 -23.35 -4.20 3.36
CA LEU A 274 -22.65 -3.78 4.58
C LEU A 274 -23.59 -3.74 5.79
N GLN A 275 -24.80 -3.19 5.66
CA GLN A 275 -25.79 -3.17 6.75
C GLN A 275 -26.18 -4.59 7.21
N ARG A 276 -26.29 -5.55 6.29
CA ARG A 276 -26.54 -6.95 6.65
C ARG A 276 -25.38 -7.60 7.41
N GLN A 277 -24.14 -7.21 7.09
CA GLN A 277 -22.94 -7.70 7.79
C GLN A 277 -22.73 -6.99 9.12
N PHE A 278 -23.09 -5.71 9.20
CA PHE A 278 -22.92 -4.83 10.35
C PHE A 278 -24.25 -4.11 10.62
N PRO A 279 -25.16 -4.71 11.42
CA PRO A 279 -26.51 -4.18 11.66
C PRO A 279 -26.55 -2.77 12.27
N GLU A 280 -25.43 -2.32 12.84
CA GLU A 280 -25.28 -1.00 13.45
C GLU A 280 -25.08 0.12 12.39
N ILE A 281 -24.86 -0.26 11.14
CA ILE A 281 -24.80 0.68 10.01
C ILE A 281 -26.21 1.17 9.67
N THR A 282 -26.50 2.42 10.03
CA THR A 282 -27.76 3.10 9.74
C THR A 282 -27.89 3.54 8.28
N ASP A 283 -29.09 3.97 7.87
CA ASP A 283 -29.31 4.53 6.54
C ASP A 283 -28.52 5.82 6.30
N ALA A 284 -28.28 6.62 7.34
CA ALA A 284 -27.42 7.79 7.25
C ALA A 284 -25.96 7.40 6.95
N HIS A 285 -25.47 6.29 7.51
CA HIS A 285 -24.15 5.74 7.16
C HIS A 285 -24.12 5.27 5.70
N ALA A 286 -25.18 4.60 5.22
CA ALA A 286 -25.28 4.18 3.83
C ALA A 286 -25.32 5.37 2.85
N GLU A 287 -26.06 6.44 3.19
CA GLU A 287 -26.10 7.70 2.44
C GLU A 287 -24.69 8.32 2.33
N LEU A 288 -24.01 8.45 3.47
CA LEU A 288 -22.63 8.93 3.54
C LEU A 288 -21.70 8.12 2.62
N LEU A 289 -21.67 6.79 2.80
CA LEU A 289 -20.76 5.91 2.05
C LEU A 289 -21.02 5.97 0.55
N THR A 290 -22.29 6.06 0.14
CA THR A 290 -22.68 6.22 -1.27
C THR A 290 -22.19 7.55 -1.82
N ALA A 291 -22.36 8.65 -1.06
CA ALA A 291 -21.87 9.97 -1.46
C ALA A 291 -20.34 9.99 -1.62
N VAL A 292 -19.59 9.41 -0.67
CA VAL A 292 -18.12 9.32 -0.78
C VAL A 292 -17.69 8.45 -1.96
N ALA A 293 -18.32 7.29 -2.16
CA ALA A 293 -17.99 6.39 -3.26
C ALA A 293 -18.23 7.06 -4.62
N ALA A 294 -19.33 7.80 -4.76
CA ALA A 294 -19.63 8.56 -5.97
C ALA A 294 -18.60 9.68 -6.21
N ALA A 295 -18.29 10.46 -5.17
CA ALA A 295 -17.30 11.53 -5.22
C ALA A 295 -15.91 11.03 -5.62
N THR A 296 -15.43 9.96 -4.98
CA THR A 296 -14.12 9.37 -5.26
C THR A 296 -14.04 8.73 -6.65
N ALA A 297 -15.14 8.13 -7.15
CA ALA A 297 -15.21 7.62 -8.51
C ALA A 297 -15.16 8.75 -9.57
N VAL A 298 -15.76 9.91 -9.29
CA VAL A 298 -15.68 11.08 -10.17
C VAL A 298 -14.26 11.65 -10.19
N SER A 299 -13.58 11.75 -9.04
CA SER A 299 -12.17 12.16 -8.99
C SER A 299 -11.26 11.23 -9.78
N ALA A 300 -11.45 9.90 -9.66
CA ALA A 300 -10.67 8.92 -10.41
C ALA A 300 -10.89 9.03 -11.94
N ARG A 301 -12.11 9.33 -12.39
CA ARG A 301 -12.42 9.53 -13.81
C ARG A 301 -11.85 10.83 -14.38
N ILE A 302 -11.90 11.93 -13.62
CA ILE A 302 -11.39 13.24 -14.07
C ILE A 302 -9.85 13.25 -14.11
N LEU A 303 -9.20 12.48 -13.24
CA LEU A 303 -7.74 12.44 -13.11
C LEU A 303 -7.06 11.30 -13.91
N GLY A 304 -7.80 10.68 -14.85
CA GLY A 304 -7.16 9.88 -15.91
C GLY A 304 -6.80 8.44 -15.54
N THR A 305 -7.73 7.68 -14.95
CA THR A 305 -7.79 6.25 -15.30
C THR A 305 -8.60 6.11 -16.58
N GLY A 306 -7.91 6.26 -17.71
CA GLY A 306 -8.36 5.61 -18.93
C GLY A 306 -8.55 4.12 -18.61
N ASP A 307 -9.77 3.67 -18.81
CA ASP A 307 -10.22 2.30 -18.95
C ASP A 307 -9.08 1.24 -19.03
N LEU A 308 -8.72 0.64 -17.88
CA LEU A 308 -7.96 -0.62 -17.83
C LEU A 308 -8.90 -1.81 -17.58
N GLY A 309 -10.18 -1.64 -17.91
CA GLY A 309 -11.25 -2.60 -17.65
C GLY A 309 -12.01 -3.00 -18.91
N LYS A 310 -11.30 -3.32 -20.00
CA LYS A 310 -11.70 -4.23 -21.10
C LYS A 310 -10.64 -4.20 -22.19
N LEU A 311 -9.69 -5.14 -22.12
CA LEU A 311 -9.06 -5.88 -23.22
C LEU A 311 -8.25 -7.04 -22.62
#